data_AF-A0A9N8M2K3-F1
#
_entry.id   AF-A0A9N8M2K3-F1
#
_cell.length_a   1.000
_cell.length_b   1.000
_cell.length_c   1.000
_cell.angle_alpha   90.00
_cell.angle_beta   90.00
_cell.angle_gamma   90.00
#
_symmetry.space_group_name_H-M   'P 1'
#
loop_
_entity.id
_entity.type
_entity.pdbx_description
1 polymer ?
#
loop_
_entity_poly.entity_id
_entity_poly.type
_entity_poly.pdbx_seq_one_letter_code
_entity_poly.pdbx_strand_id
1 'polypeptide(L)'
;SSLPLEHRGRLLKVGDVAAPYKLFAFANRTATGAKLHIVEIDHNAASPVFTKKAVDVFFPPEATSDFPVAMQVSNRYGIVYLVTKYGFIHLYDLETGACIYMNRISGDTIFVTSEYEATSGIIGLNRKGQVLSVTADENTLVSYTLRTLNNADLASRWPLGQSGQIARCGRPLPPAVPHPLQHGPVP
;
A
#
# COMPACT_ATOMS: atom_id res chain seq x y z
N SER A 1 -10.53 8.06 22.86
CA SER A 1 -11.22 6.91 22.22
C SER A 1 -10.73 6.80 20.78
N SER A 2 -9.63 6.07 20.59
CA SER A 2 -9.04 5.81 19.27
C SER A 2 -9.84 4.71 18.58
N LEU A 3 -10.72 5.08 17.67
CA LEU A 3 -11.36 4.12 16.78
C LEU A 3 -10.27 3.48 15.89
N PRO A 4 -10.26 2.16 15.70
CA PRO A 4 -9.43 1.54 14.66
C PRO A 4 -9.88 2.08 13.31
N LEU A 5 -8.94 2.51 12.46
CA LEU A 5 -9.23 2.84 11.06
C LEU A 5 -9.79 1.59 10.37
N GLU A 6 -11.11 1.53 10.20
CA GLU A 6 -11.75 0.52 9.35
C GLU A 6 -11.46 0.86 7.88
N HIS A 7 -10.40 0.26 7.34
CA HIS A 7 -10.21 0.19 5.89
C HIS A 7 -11.17 -0.85 5.32
N ARG A 8 -12.16 -0.36 4.57
CA ARG A 8 -13.12 -1.12 3.76
C ARG A 8 -12.44 -2.33 3.11
N GLY A 9 -12.90 -3.53 3.44
CA GLY A 9 -12.39 -4.78 2.88
C GLY A 9 -12.48 -4.78 1.36
N ARG A 10 -11.35 -4.51 0.70
CA ARG A 10 -11.23 -4.60 -0.74
C ARG A 10 -10.69 -5.99 -1.07
N LEU A 11 -11.33 -6.70 -2.00
CA LEU A 11 -10.91 -8.00 -2.52
C LEU A 11 -9.54 -7.84 -3.22
N LEU A 12 -8.51 -8.56 -2.79
CA LEU A 12 -7.13 -8.42 -3.30
C LEU A 12 -6.68 -9.73 -3.95
N LYS A 13 -6.67 -9.78 -5.29
CA LYS A 13 -6.13 -10.92 -6.03
C LYS A 13 -4.60 -10.99 -5.82
N VAL A 14 -4.13 -12.09 -5.26
CA VAL A 14 -2.70 -12.42 -5.10
C VAL A 14 -2.48 -13.84 -5.58
N GLY A 15 -1.55 -14.04 -6.52
CA GLY A 15 -1.21 -15.35 -7.10
C GLY A 15 -2.13 -15.85 -8.23
N ASP A 16 -1.73 -16.99 -8.82
CA ASP A 16 -2.47 -17.73 -9.86
C ASP A 16 -3.33 -18.84 -9.24
N VAL A 17 -4.24 -18.44 -8.35
CA VAL A 17 -5.18 -19.35 -7.67
C VAL A 17 -6.57 -19.27 -8.32
N ALA A 18 -7.29 -20.40 -8.30
CA ALA A 18 -8.61 -20.55 -8.93
C ALA A 18 -9.62 -19.49 -8.45
N ALA A 19 -9.54 -19.08 -7.18
CA ALA A 19 -10.22 -17.91 -6.64
C ALA A 19 -9.23 -16.97 -5.92
N PRO A 20 -9.33 -15.64 -6.10
CA PRO A 20 -8.45 -14.69 -5.44
C PRO A 20 -8.59 -14.75 -3.92
N TYR A 21 -7.47 -14.62 -3.22
CA TYR A 21 -7.47 -14.44 -1.77
C TYR A 21 -8.21 -13.17 -1.36
N LYS A 22 -8.79 -13.19 -0.17
CA LYS A 22 -9.28 -12.00 0.51
C LYS A 22 -8.32 -11.75 1.66
N LEU A 23 -7.51 -10.71 1.56
CA LEU A 23 -6.48 -10.42 2.54
C LEU A 23 -6.82 -9.17 3.34
N PHE A 24 -6.58 -9.24 4.64
CA PHE A 24 -6.59 -8.09 5.54
C PHE A 24 -5.17 -7.86 6.06
N ALA A 25 -4.65 -6.65 5.82
CA ALA A 25 -3.32 -6.24 6.25
C ALA A 25 -3.41 -5.13 7.30
N PHE A 26 -2.66 -5.26 8.39
CA PHE A 26 -2.58 -4.25 9.44
C PHE A 26 -1.23 -4.30 10.12
N ALA A 27 -0.76 -3.16 10.62
CA ALA A 27 0.49 -3.09 11.36
C ALA A 27 0.29 -2.35 12.68
N ASN A 28 1.00 -2.79 13.71
CA ASN A 28 1.01 -2.15 15.01
C ASN A 28 2.42 -2.19 15.61
N ARG A 29 2.65 -1.32 16.59
CA ARG A 29 3.85 -1.33 17.43
C ARG A 29 3.43 -1.42 18.89
N THR A 30 4.04 -2.33 19.62
CA THR A 30 3.86 -2.56 21.05
C THR A 30 5.21 -2.43 21.76
N ALA A 31 5.23 -2.65 23.08
CA ALA A 31 6.46 -2.68 23.87
C ALA A 31 7.43 -3.80 23.43
N THR A 32 6.94 -4.86 22.79
CA THR A 32 7.75 -6.02 22.39
C THR A 32 8.27 -5.92 20.95
N GLY A 33 7.84 -4.92 20.18
CA GLY A 33 8.26 -4.73 18.80
C GLY A 33 7.13 -4.22 17.92
N ALA A 34 7.41 -4.11 16.62
CA ALA A 34 6.40 -3.75 15.63
C ALA A 34 6.23 -4.85 14.60
N LYS A 35 4.99 -5.14 14.22
CA LYS A 35 4.66 -6.20 13.28
C LYS A 35 3.68 -5.73 12.21
N LEU A 36 3.88 -6.24 11.01
CA LEU A 36 2.92 -6.24 9.91
C LEU A 36 2.28 -7.63 9.85
N HIS A 37 0.96 -7.66 9.93
CA HIS A 37 0.13 -8.84 9.80
C HIS A 37 -0.59 -8.83 8.46
N ILE A 38 -0.57 -9.97 7.77
CA ILE A 38 -1.36 -10.21 6.56
C ILE A 38 -2.10 -11.52 6.78
N VAL A 39 -3.43 -11.45 6.83
CA VAL A 39 -4.30 -12.57 7.15
C VAL A 39 -5.33 -12.78 6.06
N GLU A 40 -5.65 -14.05 5.79
CA GLU A 40 -6.82 -14.38 4.99
C GLU A 40 -8.09 -14.15 5.77
N ILE A 41 -9.11 -13.61 5.12
CA ILE A 41 -10.47 -13.48 5.62
C ILE A 41 -11.40 -14.21 4.65
N ASP A 42 -12.45 -14.87 5.15
CA ASP A 42 -13.41 -15.64 4.33
C ASP A 42 -12.74 -16.60 3.33
N HIS A 43 -11.96 -17.57 3.84
CA HIS A 43 -11.27 -18.54 3.01
C HIS A 43 -12.20 -19.23 1.99
N ASN A 44 -11.75 -19.30 0.74
CA ASN A 44 -12.47 -19.99 -0.33
C ASN A 44 -11.88 -21.39 -0.54
N ALA A 45 -12.68 -22.43 -0.31
CA ALA A 45 -12.29 -23.83 -0.46
C ALA A 45 -11.83 -24.23 -1.88
N ALA A 46 -12.07 -23.40 -2.90
CA ALA A 46 -11.54 -23.59 -4.25
C ALA A 46 -10.03 -23.24 -4.37
N SER A 47 -9.46 -22.57 -3.38
CA SER A 47 -8.04 -22.18 -3.32
C SER A 47 -7.35 -22.83 -2.11
N PRO A 48 -6.01 -23.00 -2.13
CA PRO A 48 -5.26 -23.36 -0.93
C PRO A 48 -5.45 -22.32 0.19
N VAL A 49 -5.21 -22.68 1.45
CA VAL A 49 -5.27 -21.71 2.56
C VAL A 49 -4.04 -20.79 2.52
N PHE A 50 -4.26 -19.48 2.56
CA PHE A 50 -3.17 -18.52 2.66
C PHE A 50 -2.52 -18.59 4.04
N THR A 51 -1.21 -18.85 4.07
CA THR A 51 -0.46 -18.89 5.32
C THR A 51 -0.26 -17.46 5.84
N LYS A 52 -0.88 -17.15 6.98
CA LYS A 52 -0.74 -15.87 7.69
C LYS A 52 0.72 -15.41 7.74
N LYS A 53 0.95 -14.14 7.41
CA LYS A 53 2.25 -13.49 7.56
C LYS A 53 2.24 -12.59 8.80
N ALA A 54 3.34 -12.63 9.55
CA ALA A 54 3.59 -11.82 10.73
C ALA A 54 5.07 -11.42 10.74
N VAL A 55 5.39 -10.34 10.04
CA VAL A 55 6.77 -9.90 9.79
C VAL A 55 7.10 -8.68 10.63
N ASP A 56 8.36 -8.53 11.00
CA ASP A 56 8.80 -7.39 11.79
C ASP A 56 8.85 -6.11 10.94
N VAL A 57 8.39 -5.02 11.56
CA VAL A 57 8.52 -3.67 10.99
C VAL A 57 9.71 -3.00 11.67
N PHE A 58 10.75 -2.72 10.90
CA PHE A 58 11.97 -2.14 11.44
C PHE A 58 11.78 -0.65 11.78
N PHE A 59 12.19 -0.22 12.96
CA PHE A 59 12.28 1.19 13.31
C PHE A 59 13.72 1.48 13.71
N PRO A 60 14.34 2.58 13.23
CA PRO A 60 15.69 2.90 13.64
C PRO A 60 15.74 3.25 15.14
N PRO A 61 16.87 3.06 15.83
CA PRO A 61 16.98 3.21 17.29
C PRO A 61 16.52 4.58 17.82
N GLU A 62 16.72 5.64 17.06
CA GLU A 62 16.31 7.00 17.38
C GLU A 62 14.78 7.23 17.33
N ALA A 63 14.04 6.36 16.64
CA ALA A 63 12.59 6.48 16.42
C ALA A 63 11.80 5.67 17.46
N THR A 64 12.14 5.78 18.74
CA THR A 64 11.54 4.97 19.83
C THR A 64 10.02 5.17 19.98
N SER A 65 9.53 6.39 19.76
CA SER A 65 8.10 6.76 19.88
C SER A 65 7.38 6.84 18.52
N ASP A 66 8.00 6.32 17.46
CA ASP A 66 7.38 6.22 16.15
C ASP A 66 6.46 4.99 16.06
N PHE A 67 5.43 5.03 15.22
CA PHE A 67 4.50 3.93 15.04
C PHE A 67 3.75 4.04 13.71
N PRO A 68 3.19 2.93 13.18
CA PRO A 68 2.36 2.95 11.98
C PRO A 68 1.14 3.87 12.14
N VAL A 69 0.91 4.77 11.17
CA VAL A 69 -0.25 5.70 11.19
C VAL A 69 -1.18 5.53 10.00
N ALA A 70 -0.68 5.02 8.88
CA ALA A 70 -1.49 4.77 7.70
C ALA A 70 -0.96 3.61 6.89
N MET A 71 -1.87 2.93 6.19
CA MET A 71 -1.57 1.83 5.30
C MET A 71 -2.45 1.91 4.06
N GLN A 72 -1.87 1.63 2.89
CA GLN A 72 -2.59 1.46 1.62
C GLN A 72 -1.99 0.26 0.89
N VAL A 73 -2.82 -0.47 0.13
CA VAL A 73 -2.36 -1.65 -0.61
C VAL A 73 -2.54 -1.42 -2.10
N SER A 74 -1.49 -1.65 -2.87
CA SER A 74 -1.53 -1.65 -4.33
C SER A 74 -2.13 -2.95 -4.83
N ASN A 75 -3.30 -2.87 -5.44
CA ASN A 75 -3.90 -4.01 -6.13
C ASN A 75 -3.11 -4.40 -7.40
N ARG A 76 -2.43 -3.42 -8.02
CA ARG A 76 -1.70 -3.64 -9.28
C ARG A 76 -0.41 -4.43 -9.04
N TYR A 77 0.31 -4.10 -7.98
CA TYR A 77 1.65 -4.65 -7.72
C TYR A 77 1.69 -5.60 -6.52
N GLY A 78 0.62 -5.70 -5.73
CA GLY A 78 0.63 -6.48 -4.50
C GLY A 78 1.60 -5.90 -3.46
N ILE A 79 1.70 -4.57 -3.35
CA ILE A 79 2.57 -3.89 -2.37
C ILE A 79 1.72 -3.30 -1.24
N VAL A 80 2.15 -3.49 -0.01
CA VAL A 80 1.68 -2.75 1.16
C VAL A 80 2.55 -1.50 1.34
N TYR A 81 1.96 -0.32 1.22
CA TYR A 81 2.56 0.96 1.61
C TYR A 81 2.20 1.25 3.06
N LEU A 82 3.20 1.35 3.93
CA LEU A 82 3.03 1.65 5.34
C LEU A 82 3.72 2.98 5.68
N VAL A 83 2.97 3.92 6.23
CA VAL A 83 3.48 5.22 6.67
C VAL A 83 3.51 5.28 8.19
N THR A 84 4.60 5.80 8.76
CA THR A 84 4.78 5.99 10.20
C THR A 84 4.56 7.43 10.64
N LYS A 85 4.35 7.65 11.94
CA LYS A 85 4.16 8.97 12.54
C LYS A 85 5.32 9.92 12.24
N TYR A 86 6.55 9.42 12.20
CA TYR A 86 7.76 10.22 11.96
C TYR A 86 8.07 10.42 10.47
N GLY A 87 7.17 9.99 9.58
CA GLY A 87 7.27 10.22 8.14
C GLY A 87 8.14 9.21 7.41
N PHE A 88 8.35 8.02 7.97
CA PHE A 88 8.93 6.90 7.24
C PHE A 88 7.86 6.25 6.36
N ILE A 89 8.29 5.80 5.17
CA ILE A 89 7.53 4.92 4.29
C ILE A 89 8.22 3.56 4.26
N HIS A 90 7.43 2.50 4.33
CA HIS A 90 7.88 1.13 4.16
C HIS A 90 7.02 0.49 3.07
N LEU A 91 7.67 -0.27 2.20
CA LEU A 91 7.02 -1.07 1.17
C LEU A 91 7.24 -2.54 1.53
N TYR A 92 6.16 -3.31 1.59
CA TYR A 92 6.22 -4.76 1.78
C TYR A 92 5.51 -5.48 0.65
N ASP A 93 6.01 -6.64 0.28
CA ASP A 93 5.29 -7.58 -0.57
C ASP A 93 4.08 -8.16 0.17
N LEU A 94 2.90 -8.10 -0.44
CA LEU A 94 1.64 -8.53 0.17
C LEU A 94 1.55 -10.04 0.35
N GLU A 95 2.19 -10.82 -0.54
CA GLU A 95 2.09 -12.28 -0.50
C GLU A 95 3.00 -12.88 0.56
N THR A 96 4.25 -12.43 0.62
CA THR A 96 5.31 -12.98 1.47
C THR A 96 5.53 -12.19 2.75
N GLY A 97 5.17 -10.90 2.75
CA GLY A 97 5.55 -9.96 3.80
C GLY A 97 7.00 -9.48 3.70
N ALA A 98 7.72 -9.78 2.61
CA ALA A 98 9.10 -9.34 2.44
C ALA A 98 9.20 -7.80 2.42
N CYS A 99 10.13 -7.24 3.19
CA CYS A 99 10.41 -5.80 3.13
C CYS A 99 11.13 -5.47 1.82
N ILE A 100 10.54 -4.57 1.04
CA ILE A 100 11.06 -4.12 -0.26
C ILE A 100 11.89 -2.87 -0.09
N TYR A 101 11.33 -1.84 0.55
CA TYR A 101 11.97 -0.53 0.61
C TYR A 101 11.58 0.20 1.89
N MET A 102 12.52 0.98 2.43
CA MET A 102 12.32 1.81 3.61
C MET A 102 13.07 3.12 3.45
N ASN A 103 12.40 4.24 3.69
CA ASN A 103 13.06 5.55 3.73
C ASN A 103 12.22 6.58 4.49
N ARG A 104 12.85 7.68 4.93
CA ARG A 104 12.14 8.83 5.47
C ARG A 104 11.78 9.80 4.34
N ILE A 105 10.50 10.00 4.12
CA ILE A 105 9.98 10.87 3.05
C ILE A 105 9.49 12.24 3.56
N SER A 106 9.33 12.38 4.88
CA SER A 106 8.90 13.63 5.49
C SER A 106 9.53 13.79 6.88
N GLY A 107 9.95 15.02 7.20
CA GLY A 107 10.32 15.40 8.55
C GLY A 107 9.10 15.57 9.48
N ASP A 108 7.94 15.84 8.89
CA ASP A 108 6.67 16.13 9.55
C ASP A 108 5.67 14.98 9.38
N THR A 109 4.80 14.77 10.36
CA THR A 109 3.78 13.70 10.29
C THR A 109 2.86 13.87 9.08
N ILE A 110 2.76 12.80 8.28
CA ILE A 110 1.73 12.64 7.26
C ILE A 110 0.45 12.19 7.98
N PHE A 111 -0.49 13.12 8.17
CA PHE A 111 -1.64 12.92 9.07
C PHE A 111 -2.89 12.40 8.35
N VAL A 112 -2.93 12.49 7.04
CA VAL A 112 -3.99 11.93 6.20
C VAL A 112 -3.36 11.34 4.95
N THR A 113 -3.88 10.19 4.53
CA THR A 113 -3.48 9.50 3.31
C THR A 113 -4.68 8.93 2.58
N SER A 114 -4.50 8.67 1.30
CA SER A 114 -5.42 7.92 0.46
C SER A 114 -4.61 7.03 -0.49
N GLU A 115 -5.27 6.03 -1.06
CA GLU A 115 -4.78 5.39 -2.27
C GLU A 115 -4.58 6.45 -3.36
N TYR A 116 -3.48 6.33 -4.12
CA TYR A 116 -3.26 7.11 -5.33
C TYR A 116 -3.54 6.25 -6.55
N GLU A 117 -4.79 6.27 -7.00
CA GLU A 117 -5.33 5.34 -8.01
C GLU A 117 -4.58 5.38 -9.34
N ALA A 118 -4.16 6.58 -9.79
CA ALA A 118 -3.51 6.78 -11.08
C ALA A 118 -2.24 5.92 -11.24
N THR A 119 -1.51 5.71 -10.15
CA THR A 119 -0.23 5.00 -10.15
C THR A 119 -0.24 3.74 -9.28
N SER A 120 -1.37 3.42 -8.64
CA SER A 120 -1.48 2.38 -7.62
C SER A 120 -0.48 2.57 -6.47
N GLY A 121 -0.33 3.83 -6.05
CA GLY A 121 0.54 4.26 -4.96
C GLY A 121 -0.21 4.73 -3.73
N ILE A 122 0.46 5.52 -2.91
CA ILE A 122 -0.12 6.24 -1.77
C ILE A 122 0.11 7.73 -1.94
N ILE A 123 -0.89 8.54 -1.58
CA ILE A 123 -0.80 9.99 -1.52
C ILE A 123 -1.20 10.47 -0.13
N GLY A 124 -0.54 11.50 0.39
CA GLY A 124 -0.82 12.05 1.71
C GLY A 124 -0.44 13.51 1.87
N LEU A 125 -0.93 14.09 2.97
CA LEU A 125 -0.63 15.46 3.38
C LEU A 125 0.11 15.46 4.71
N ASN A 126 1.19 16.22 4.80
CA ASN A 126 1.91 16.43 6.05
C ASN A 126 1.48 17.72 6.75
N ARG A 127 1.91 17.89 8.01
CA ARG A 127 1.56 19.05 8.85
C ARG A 127 2.04 20.40 8.33
N LYS A 128 2.96 20.43 7.36
CA LYS A 128 3.40 21.65 6.67
C LYS A 128 2.55 21.99 5.44
N GLY A 129 1.52 21.20 5.15
CA GLY A 129 0.67 21.38 3.98
C GLY A 129 1.30 20.85 2.68
N GLN A 130 2.36 20.05 2.76
CA GLN A 130 2.96 19.44 1.58
C GLN A 130 2.16 18.21 1.15
N VAL A 131 1.89 18.11 -0.15
CA VAL A 131 1.33 16.92 -0.79
C VAL A 131 2.49 16.01 -1.18
N LEU A 132 2.49 14.77 -0.70
CA LEU A 132 3.51 13.78 -0.97
C LEU A 132 2.85 12.53 -1.56
N SER A 133 3.42 11.99 -2.63
CA SER A 133 2.99 10.72 -3.21
C SER A 133 4.17 9.77 -3.34
N VAL A 134 3.94 8.49 -3.05
CA VAL A 134 4.92 7.41 -3.24
C VAL A 134 4.31 6.36 -4.15
N THR A 135 5.10 5.88 -5.11
CA THR A 135 4.71 4.84 -6.07
C THR A 135 5.93 4.00 -6.40
N ALA A 136 5.72 2.69 -6.57
CA ALA A 136 6.69 1.81 -7.19
C ALA A 136 6.98 2.22 -8.65
N ASP A 137 8.26 2.39 -8.99
CA ASP A 137 8.70 2.61 -10.37
C ASP A 137 8.98 1.27 -11.07
N GLU A 138 8.11 0.90 -12.01
CA GLU A 138 8.18 -0.36 -12.76
C GLU A 138 9.52 -0.54 -13.50
N ASN A 139 10.17 0.55 -13.91
CA ASN A 139 11.42 0.49 -14.66
C ASN A 139 12.60 0.07 -13.78
N THR A 140 12.57 0.45 -12.52
CA THR A 140 13.70 0.27 -11.61
C THR A 140 13.49 -0.84 -10.62
N LEU A 141 12.24 -1.18 -10.25
CA LEU A 141 12.08 -1.97 -9.03
C LEU A 141 12.22 -3.48 -9.17
N VAL A 142 12.10 -4.04 -10.38
CA VAL A 142 12.63 -5.39 -10.67
C VAL A 142 14.15 -5.42 -10.50
N SER A 143 14.85 -4.47 -11.13
CA SER A 143 16.31 -4.37 -11.05
C SER A 143 16.80 -4.15 -9.63
N TYR A 144 16.11 -3.31 -8.86
CA TYR A 144 16.39 -3.07 -7.44
C TYR A 144 16.20 -4.35 -6.61
N THR A 145 15.12 -5.09 -6.84
CA THR A 145 14.85 -6.33 -6.10
C THR A 145 15.91 -7.40 -6.41
N LEU A 146 16.33 -7.52 -7.67
CA LEU A 146 17.39 -8.45 -8.07
C LEU A 146 18.76 -8.05 -7.52
N ARG A 147 19.14 -6.77 -7.64
CA ARG A 147 20.53 -6.34 -7.39
C ARG A 147 20.78 -5.87 -5.97
N THR A 148 19.80 -5.19 -5.37
CA THR A 148 19.93 -4.61 -4.04
C THR A 148 19.37 -5.55 -2.97
N LEU A 149 18.19 -6.13 -3.19
CA LEU A 149 17.61 -7.07 -2.23
C LEU A 149 18.14 -8.50 -2.41
N ASN A 150 18.83 -8.79 -3.53
CA ASN A 150 19.31 -10.11 -3.90
C ASN A 150 18.21 -11.18 -3.80
N ASN A 151 17.00 -10.84 -4.25
CA ASN A 151 15.82 -11.68 -4.09
C ASN A 151 15.17 -11.97 -5.45
N ALA A 152 15.67 -13.00 -6.14
CA ALA A 152 15.19 -13.41 -7.45
C ALA A 152 13.73 -13.89 -7.43
N ASP A 153 13.32 -14.56 -6.36
CA ASP A 153 11.96 -15.07 -6.20
C ASP A 153 10.95 -13.93 -6.16
N LEU A 154 11.24 -12.87 -5.40
CA LEU A 154 10.39 -11.68 -5.32
C LEU A 154 10.38 -10.91 -6.64
N ALA A 155 11.54 -10.77 -7.30
CA ALA A 155 11.62 -10.07 -8.57
C ALA A 155 10.83 -10.76 -9.69
N SER A 156 10.79 -12.10 -9.69
CA SER A 156 10.05 -12.89 -10.68
C SER A 156 8.53 -12.69 -10.63
N ARG A 157 8.02 -12.18 -9.51
CA ARG A 157 6.58 -11.94 -9.28
C ARG A 157 6.10 -10.61 -9.84
N TRP A 158 7.01 -9.66 -10.05
CA TRP A 158 6.63 -8.40 -10.66
C TRP A 158 6.40 -8.57 -12.15
N PRO A 159 5.32 -8.02 -12.73
CA PRO A 159 5.24 -7.91 -14.18
C PRO A 159 6.48 -7.19 -14.73
N LEU A 160 7.31 -7.94 -15.44
CA LEU A 160 8.42 -7.40 -16.22
C LEU A 160 7.82 -6.43 -17.23
N GLY A 161 8.04 -5.13 -17.00
CA GLY A 161 7.69 -4.02 -17.88
C GLY A 161 6.70 -4.35 -18.99
N GLN A 162 5.42 -4.51 -18.67
CA GLN A 162 4.38 -4.38 -19.68
C GLN A 162 4.14 -2.89 -19.93
N SER A 163 5.14 -2.22 -20.52
CA SER A 163 4.86 -1.03 -21.33
C SER A 163 3.98 -1.48 -22.50
N GLY A 164 2.65 -1.50 -22.33
CA GLY A 164 1.76 -1.64 -23.49
C GLY A 164 0.39 -2.28 -23.32
N GLN A 165 0.02 -2.91 -22.20
CA GLN A 165 -1.35 -3.42 -22.04
C GLN A 165 -1.90 -3.16 -20.65
N ILE A 166 -2.43 -1.94 -20.50
CA ILE A 166 -3.43 -1.61 -19.49
C ILE A 166 -4.56 -2.63 -19.65
N ALA A 167 -4.69 -3.54 -18.69
CA ALA A 167 -5.87 -4.39 -18.55
C ALA A 167 -7.10 -3.47 -18.55
N ARG A 168 -7.82 -3.47 -19.67
CA ARG A 168 -9.13 -2.84 -19.82
C ARG A 168 -10.10 -3.54 -18.88
N CYS A 169 -10.21 -3.06 -17.66
CA CYS A 169 -11.34 -3.35 -16.79
C CYS A 169 -11.74 -2.05 -16.08
N GLY A 170 -12.79 -1.41 -16.60
CA GLY A 170 -13.34 -0.15 -16.09
C GLY A 170 -13.58 0.84 -17.22
N ARG A 171 -14.83 1.26 -17.41
CA ARG A 171 -15.25 2.23 -18.45
C ARG A 171 -14.41 3.52 -18.39
N PRO A 172 -14.24 4.23 -19.51
CA PRO A 172 -13.68 5.58 -19.49
C PRO A 172 -14.50 6.43 -18.50
N LEU A 173 -13.83 7.09 -17.56
CA LEU A 173 -14.45 8.20 -16.84
C LEU A 173 -14.93 9.22 -17.89
N PRO A 174 -16.20 9.64 -17.88
CA PRO A 174 -16.62 10.73 -18.75
C PRO A 174 -15.78 11.97 -18.41
N PRO A 175 -15.43 12.81 -19.40
CA PRO A 175 -14.77 14.08 -19.12
C PRO A 175 -15.62 14.85 -18.12
N ALA A 176 -15.00 15.31 -17.04
CA ALA A 176 -15.66 16.17 -16.06
C ALA A 176 -16.15 17.42 -16.80
N VAL A 177 -17.46 17.49 -17.05
CA VAL A 177 -18.09 18.70 -17.54
C VAL A 177 -18.14 19.65 -16.34
N PRO A 178 -17.50 20.82 -16.37
CA PRO A 178 -17.68 21.82 -15.34
C PRO A 178 -19.14 22.27 -15.38
N HIS A 179 -19.92 21.87 -14.38
CA HIS A 179 -21.22 22.51 -14.15
C HIS A 179 -20.95 23.93 -13.62
N PRO A 180 -21.40 24.99 -14.31
CA PRO A 180 -21.38 26.31 -13.71
C PRO A 180 -22.27 26.27 -12.46
N LEU A 181 -21.71 26.71 -11.34
CA LEU A 181 -22.47 27.00 -10.12
C LEU A 181 -23.53 28.03 -10.49
N GLN A 182 -24.79 27.59 -10.63
CA GLN A 182 -25.90 28.52 -10.64
C GLN A 182 -26.01 29.09 -9.22
N HIS A 183 -25.62 30.35 -9.08
CA HIS A 183 -26.04 31.15 -7.93
C HIS A 183 -27.56 31.33 -8.04
N GLY A 184 -28.31 30.49 -7.31
CA GLY A 184 -29.70 30.78 -7.00
C GLY A 184 -29.77 32.00 -6.07
N PRO A 185 -30.80 32.86 -6.20
CA PRO A 185 -30.97 33.98 -5.30
C PRO A 185 -31.25 33.45 -3.88
N VAL A 186 -30.53 34.01 -2.91
CA VAL A 186 -30.76 33.77 -1.48
C VAL A 186 -32.08 34.45 -1.10
N PRO A 187 -32.99 33.76 -0.37
CA PRO A 187 -34.20 34.38 0.18
C PRO A 187 -33.91 35.35 1.32
#